data_AF-A0A096AA32-F1
#
_entry.id   AF-A0A096AA32-F1
#
_cell.length_a   1.000
_cell.length_b   1.000
_cell.length_c   1.000
_cell.angle_alpha   90.00
_cell.angle_beta   90.00
_cell.angle_gamma   90.00
#
_symmetry.space_group_name_H-M   'P 1'
#
loop_
_entity.id
_entity.type
_entity.pdbx_description
1 polymer ?
#
loop_
_entity_poly.entity_id
_entity_poly.type
_entity_poly.pdbx_seq_one_letter_code
_entity_poly.pdbx_strand_id
1 'polypeptide(L)' 'MEKQIATFKDYDIFMADKTSLLEIAQFVVRENYSHHLSSFTEKEVNEDIKSVFEEEEYLY' A
#
# COMPACT_ATOMS: atom_id res chain seq x y z
N MET A 1 9.02 -0.59 -11.72
CA MET A 1 8.26 0.02 -12.83
C MET A 1 6.99 -0.79 -13.02
N GLU A 2 5.84 -0.18 -12.72
CA GLU A 2 4.56 -0.88 -12.80
C GLU A 2 4.24 -1.25 -14.25
N LYS A 3 3.91 -2.53 -14.49
CA LYS A 3 3.50 -3.02 -15.80
C LYS A 3 2.01 -3.34 -15.79
N GLN A 4 1.22 -2.56 -16.50
CA GLN A 4 -0.21 -2.84 -16.67
C GLN A 4 -0.41 -4.22 -17.33
N ILE A 5 -1.21 -5.07 -16.69
CA ILE A 5 -1.50 -6.44 -17.13
C ILE A 5 -2.85 -6.49 -17.85
N ALA A 6 -3.85 -5.78 -17.32
CA ALA A 6 -5.22 -5.81 -17.83
C ALA A 6 -5.97 -4.52 -17.51
N THR A 7 -6.99 -4.23 -18.32
CA THR A 7 -7.94 -3.13 -18.15
C THR A 7 -9.34 -3.66 -18.21
N PHE A 8 -10.17 -3.19 -17.30
CA PHE A 8 -11.59 -3.44 -17.25
C PHE A 8 -12.36 -2.12 -17.33
N LYS A 9 -13.68 -2.19 -17.36
CA LYS A 9 -14.53 -0.99 -17.47
C LYS A 9 -14.29 0.00 -16.32
N ASP A 10 -14.06 -0.51 -15.11
CA ASP A 10 -14.07 0.28 -13.89
C ASP A 10 -12.74 0.24 -13.11
N TYR A 11 -11.77 -0.58 -13.54
CA TYR A 11 -10.45 -0.67 -12.88
C TYR A 11 -9.38 -1.27 -13.81
N ASP A 12 -8.12 -1.02 -13.46
CA ASP A 12 -6.94 -1.57 -14.12
C ASP A 12 -6.17 -2.49 -13.16
N ILE A 13 -5.49 -3.49 -13.70
CA ILE A 13 -4.60 -4.39 -12.95
C ILE A 13 -3.17 -4.12 -13.39
N PHE A 14 -2.30 -3.80 -12.42
CA PHE A 14 -0.87 -3.59 -12.63
C PHE A 14 -0.06 -4.70 -11.94
N MET A 15 1.01 -5.12 -12.60
CA MET A 15 2.07 -5.90 -11.96
C MET A 15 3.00 -4.93 -11.25
N ALA A 16 3.00 -5.01 -9.93
CA ALA A 16 3.97 -4.33 -9.09
C ALA A 16 5.29 -5.10 -9.07
N ASP A 17 6.38 -4.38 -8.85
CA ASP A 17 7.68 -4.95 -8.50
C ASP A 17 8.17 -4.38 -7.16
N LYS A 18 9.38 -4.76 -6.72
CA LYS A 18 9.95 -4.31 -5.44
C LYS A 18 9.95 -2.77 -5.29
N THR A 19 10.01 -2.02 -6.40
CA THR A 19 10.00 -0.55 -6.35
C THR A 19 8.64 0.03 -5.95
N SER A 20 7.56 -0.74 -6.06
CA SER A 20 6.20 -0.34 -5.68
C SER A 20 5.86 -0.64 -4.21
N LEU A 21 6.70 -1.37 -3.47
CA LEU A 21 6.37 -1.82 -2.10
C LEU A 21 5.97 -0.67 -1.16
N LEU A 22 6.67 0.46 -1.23
CA LEU A 22 6.37 1.62 -0.39
C LEU A 22 4.99 2.22 -0.73
N GLU A 23 4.65 2.31 -2.01
CA GLU A 23 3.37 2.83 -2.46
C GLU A 23 2.22 1.91 -2.05
N ILE A 24 2.41 0.60 -2.18
CA ILE A 24 1.44 -0.41 -1.76
C ILE A 24 1.21 -0.34 -0.24
N ALA A 25 2.28 -0.24 0.55
CA ALA A 25 2.18 -0.10 2.00
C ALA A 25 1.40 1.17 2.40
N GLN A 26 1.69 2.30 1.74
CA GLN A 26 0.94 3.55 1.94
C GLN A 26 -0.55 3.39 1.66
N PHE A 27 -0.89 2.77 0.53
CA PHE A 27 -2.27 2.55 0.14
C PHE A 27 -3.01 1.65 1.13
N VAL A 28 -2.46 0.47 1.43
CA VAL A 28 -3.10 -0.53 2.29
C VAL A 28 -3.33 0.02 3.70
N VAL A 29 -2.35 0.68 4.30
CA VAL A 29 -2.50 1.22 5.65
C VAL A 29 -3.55 2.34 5.67
N ARG A 30 -3.47 3.30 4.75
CA ARG A 30 -4.41 4.44 4.73
C ARG A 30 -5.86 4.00 4.47
N GLU A 31 -6.08 3.04 3.58
CA GLU A 31 -7.42 2.49 3.34
C GLU A 31 -7.95 1.72 4.56
N ASN A 32 -7.09 0.99 5.28
CA ASN A 32 -7.52 0.34 6.53
C ASN A 32 -7.93 1.37 7.58
N TYR A 33 -7.15 2.45 7.76
CA TYR A 33 -7.51 3.52 8.68
C TYR A 33 -8.80 4.25 8.26
N SER A 34 -9.01 4.49 6.96
CA SER A 34 -10.20 5.18 6.43
C SER A 34 -11.50 4.40 6.69
N HIS A 35 -11.42 3.07 6.71
CA HIS A 35 -12.59 2.20 6.90
C HIS A 35 -12.84 1.78 8.35
N HIS A 36 -11.81 1.70 9.20
CA HIS A 36 -11.93 1.06 10.51
C HIS A 36 -11.73 1.97 11.72
N LEU A 37 -11.17 3.18 11.58
CA LEU A 37 -10.81 4.01 12.74
C LEU A 37 -11.35 5.44 12.61
N SER A 38 -12.06 5.89 13.64
CA SER A 38 -12.66 7.23 13.70
C SER A 38 -11.69 8.35 14.09
N SER A 39 -10.51 8.02 14.60
CA SER A 39 -9.45 8.98 14.97
C SER A 39 -8.09 8.30 15.01
N PHE A 40 -7.12 8.89 14.33
CA PHE A 40 -5.74 8.47 14.28
C PHE A 40 -4.85 9.68 14.04
N THR A 41 -3.59 9.57 14.42
CA THR A 41 -2.57 10.58 14.13
C THR A 41 -1.79 10.19 12.88
N GLU A 42 -1.30 11.18 12.15
CA GLU A 42 -0.42 10.95 11.00
C GLU A 42 0.87 10.21 11.40
N LYS A 43 1.27 10.31 12.68
CA LYS A 43 2.41 9.58 13.22
C LYS A 43 2.14 8.07 13.25
N GLU A 44 1.01 7.64 13.82
CA GLU A 44 0.61 6.23 13.88
C GLU A 44 0.52 5.63 12.48
N VAL A 45 -0.13 6.34 11.55
CA VAL A 45 -0.22 5.91 10.15
C VAL A 45 1.15 5.71 9.52
N ASN A 46 2.10 6.63 9.74
CA ASN A 46 3.44 6.51 9.17
C ASN A 46 4.28 5.41 9.83
N GLU A 47 4.09 5.15 11.12
CA GLU A 47 4.75 4.04 11.82
C GLU A 47 4.26 2.69 11.27
N ASP A 48 2.95 2.55 11.02
CA ASP A 48 2.38 1.34 10.44
C ASP A 48 2.78 1.15 8.97
N ILE A 49 2.81 2.23 8.15
CA ILE A 49 3.32 2.17 6.78
C ILE A 49 4.75 1.66 6.76
N LYS A 50 5.59 2.17 7.66
CA LYS A 50 6.98 1.73 7.77
C LYS A 50 7.07 0.26 8.17
N SER A 51 6.28 -0.16 9.16
CA SER A 51 6.25 -1.57 9.60
C SER A 51 5.87 -2.52 8.48
N VAL A 52 4.81 -2.21 7.73
CA VAL A 52 4.37 -3.03 6.58
C VAL A 52 5.43 -3.04 5.49
N PHE A 53 6.02 -1.89 5.15
CA PHE A 53 7.07 -1.83 4.15
C PHE A 53 8.29 -2.68 4.52
N GLU A 54 8.78 -2.58 5.76
CA GLU A 54 9.95 -3.36 6.23
C GLU A 54 9.67 -4.87 6.26
N GLU A 55 8.44 -5.28 6.62
CA GLU A 55 8.02 -6.68 6.59
C GLU A 55 8.02 -7.25 5.16
N GLU A 56 7.40 -6.54 4.22
CA GLU A 56 7.35 -6.97 2.82
C GLU A 56 8.73 -6.91 2.15
N GLU A 57 9.54 -5.89 2.46
CA GLU A 57 10.91 -5.78 1.95
C GLU A 57 11.79 -6.95 2.39
N TYR A 58 11.60 -7.46 3.61
CA TYR A 58 12.33 -8.61 4.14
C TYR A 58 12.01 -9.91 3.39
N LEU A 59 10.80 -10.05 2.85
CA LEU A 59 10.35 -11.24 2.12
C LEU A 59 10.83 -11.29 0.65
N TYR A 60 11.40 -10.18 0.14
CA TYR A 60 11.89 -10.01 -1.23
C TYR A 60 13.41 -10.08 -1.36
#